data_AF-A0A2G7GAN0-F1
#
_entry.id   AF-A0A2G7GAN0-F1
#
_cell.length_a   1.000
_cell.length_b   1.000
_cell.length_c   1.000
_cell.angle_alpha   90.00
_cell.angle_beta   90.00
_cell.angle_gamma   90.00
#
_symmetry.space_group_name_H-M   'P 1'
#
loop_
_entity.id
_entity.type
_entity.pdbx_description
1 polymer ?
#
loop_
_entity_poly.entity_id
_entity_poly.type
_entity_poly.pdbx_seq_one_letter_code
_entity_poly.pdbx_strand_id
1 'polypeptide(L)' 'MPTYIVTCKEDATPEEVQATKEHAVDQGGKIGHEYTIIKGFSWVSSVRALRD' A
#
# COMPACT_ATOMS: atom_id res chain seq x y z
N MET A 1 6.30 -9.77 11.01
CA MET A 1 5.16 -9.38 10.15
C MET A 1 5.71 -9.20 8.76
N PRO A 2 5.10 -9.80 7.72
CA PRO A 2 5.55 -9.60 6.36
C PRO A 2 5.37 -8.13 5.94
N THR A 3 6.34 -7.60 5.23
CA THR A 3 6.31 -6.28 4.62
C THR A 3 6.17 -6.45 3.12
N TYR A 4 5.17 -5.80 2.53
CA TYR A 4 4.91 -5.81 1.10
C TYR A 4 5.24 -4.44 0.53
N ILE A 5 5.82 -4.42 -0.66
CA ILE A 5 5.98 -3.17 -1.42
C ILE A 5 4.82 -3.10 -2.39
N VAL A 6 3.94 -2.13 -2.20
CA VAL A 6 2.81 -1.85 -3.08
C VAL A 6 3.25 -0.75 -4.03
N THR A 7 3.42 -1.11 -5.29
CA THR A 7 3.69 -0.18 -6.39
C THR A 7 2.42 0.07 -7.19
N CYS A 8 2.03 1.33 -7.29
CA CYS A 8 0.96 1.75 -8.17
C CYS A 8 1.48 1.86 -9.61
N LYS A 9 0.57 1.77 -10.58
CA LYS A 9 0.89 1.99 -11.99
C LYS A 9 1.42 3.40 -12.21
N GLU A 10 2.20 3.56 -13.29
CA GLU A 10 2.80 4.84 -13.68
C GLU A 10 1.72 5.90 -13.95
N ASP A 11 0.61 5.47 -14.56
CA ASP A 11 -0.57 6.29 -14.87
C ASP A 11 -1.54 6.46 -13.69
N ALA A 12 -1.27 5.84 -12.54
CA ALA A 12 -2.17 5.97 -11.40
C ALA A 12 -2.27 7.43 -10.96
N THR A 13 -3.51 7.88 -10.82
CA THR A 13 -3.82 9.22 -10.32
C THR A 13 -3.48 9.32 -8.82
N PRO A 14 -3.18 10.53 -8.31
CA PRO A 14 -2.92 10.72 -6.88
C PRO A 14 -4.07 10.23 -5.99
N GLU A 15 -5.31 10.33 -6.48
CA GLU A 15 -6.52 9.89 -5.79
C GLU A 15 -6.57 8.36 -5.66
N GLU A 16 -6.24 7.62 -6.72
CA GLU A 16 -6.16 6.15 -6.67
C GLU A 16 -5.04 5.68 -5.73
N VAL A 17 -3.91 6.38 -5.70
CA VAL A 17 -2.82 6.09 -4.75
C VAL A 17 -3.30 6.31 -3.31
N GLN A 18 -4.03 7.39 -3.07
CA GLN A 18 -4.60 7.68 -1.75
C GLN A 18 -5.63 6.63 -1.34
N ALA A 19 -6.56 6.26 -2.22
CA ALA A 19 -7.56 5.24 -1.97
C ALA A 19 -6.92 3.86 -1.68
N THR A 20 -5.82 3.53 -2.37
CA THR A 20 -5.07 2.30 -2.12
C THR A 20 -4.41 2.30 -0.75
N LYS A 21 -3.88 3.44 -0.29
CA LYS A 21 -3.34 3.59 1.06
C LYS A 21 -4.42 3.42 2.12
N GLU A 22 -5.58 4.04 1.92
CA GLU A 22 -6.72 3.92 2.82
C GLU A 22 -7.20 2.47 2.93
N HIS A 23 -7.35 1.79 1.78
CA HIS A 23 -7.70 0.37 1.74
C HIS A 23 -6.68 -0.50 2.49
N ALA A 24 -5.38 -0.22 2.32
CA ALA A 24 -4.31 -0.94 3.01
C ALA A 24 -4.36 -0.73 4.54
N VAL A 25 -4.77 0.45 5.00
CA VAL A 25 -4.96 0.72 6.44
C VAL A 25 -6.24 0.05 6.97
N ASP A 26 -7.34 0.08 6.21
CA ASP A 26 -8.62 -0.55 6.55
C ASP A 26 -8.49 -2.08 6.71
N GLN A 27 -7.69 -2.71 5.85
CA GLN A 27 -7.33 -4.12 5.95
C GLN A 27 -6.50 -4.49 7.19
N GLY A 28 -6.25 -3.55 8.10
CA GLY A 28 -5.59 -3.78 9.39
C GLY A 28 -4.06 -3.78 9.31
N GLY A 29 -3.50 -3.20 8.25
CA GLY A 29 -2.07 -2.97 8.10
C GLY A 29 -1.66 -1.53 8.39
N LYS A 30 -0.36 -1.26 8.27
CA LYS A 30 0.21 0.09 8.41
C LYS A 30 1.03 0.44 7.18
N ILE A 31 0.93 1.70 6.76
CA ILE A 31 1.85 2.25 5.76
C ILE A 31 3.20 2.50 6.45
N GLY A 32 4.25 1.92 5.87
CA GLY A 32 5.63 2.09 6.31
C GLY A 32 6.29 3.23 5.55
N HIS A 33 7.17 2.90 4.60
CA HIS A 33 7.92 3.89 3.84
C HIS A 33 7.18 4.29 2.57
N GLU A 34 7.08 5.58 2.29
CA GLU A 34 6.71 6.05 0.96
C GLU A 34 7.96 6.21 0.10
N TYR A 35 7.88 5.75 -1.13
CA TYR A 35 8.90 5.96 -2.12
C TYR A 35 8.50 7.17 -2.98
N THR A 36 9.40 8.12 -3.13
CA THR A 36 9.18 9.30 -3.98
C THR A 36 9.65 9.09 -5.41
N ILE A 37 10.53 8.11 -5.63
CA ILE A 37 11.10 7.77 -6.96
C ILE A 37 10.15 6.87 -7.76
N ILE A 38 9.43 5.98 -7.07
CA ILE A 38 8.40 5.12 -7.63
C ILE A 38 7.09 5.46 -6.94
N LYS A 39 5.96 5.52 -7.65
CA LYS A 39 4.64 5.75 -7.04
C LYS A 39 4.24 4.53 -6.20
N GLY A 40 4.82 4.36 -5.02
CA GLY A 40 4.65 3.18 -4.21
C GLY A 40 4.96 3.40 -2.75
N PHE A 41 4.50 2.47 -1.92
CA PHE A 41 4.68 2.51 -0.48
C PHE A 41 4.88 1.12 0.10
N SER A 42 5.56 1.03 1.23
CA SER A 42 5.63 -0.20 2.02
C SER A 42 4.35 -0.36 2.82
N TRP A 43 3.78 -1.55 2.79
CA TRP A 43 2.63 -1.93 3.59
C TRP A 43 3.00 -3.11 4.49
N VAL A 44 2.87 -2.92 5.79
CA VAL A 44 3.11 -3.96 6.79
C VAL A 44 1.77 -4.44 7.27
N SER A 45 1.42 -5.69 6.96
CA SER A 45 0.15 -6.28 7.38
C SER A 45 0.33 -7.69 7.94
N SER A 46 -0.65 -8.13 8.72
CA SER A 46 -0.74 -9.53 9.14
C SER A 46 -1.21 -10.36 7.94
N VAL A 47 -0.67 -11.58 7.78
CA VAL A 47 -0.81 -12.46 6.59
C VAL A 47 -2.26 -12.74 6.15
N ARG A 48 -3.23 -12.39 6.99
CA ARG A 48 -4.67 -12.55 6.77
C ARG A 48 -5.27 -11.51 5.81
N ALA A 49 -4.66 -10.34 5.66
CA ALA A 49 -5.20 -9.23 4.86
C ALA A 49 -5.09 -9.40 3.34
N LEU A 50 -4.21 -10.30 2.86
CA LEU A 50 -4.00 -10.55 1.42
C LEU A 50 -4.85 -11.71 0.87
N ARG A 51 -5.70 -12.32 1.70
CA ARG A 51 -6.40 -13.58 1.37
C ARG A 51 -7.91 -13.42 1.18
N ASP A 52 -8.44 -12.23 1.41
CA ASP A 52 -9.82 -11.78 1.16
C ASP A 52 -9.81 -10.75 0.02
#